data_AF-A0A6N7WF17-F1
#
_entry.id   AF-A0A6N7WF17-F1
#
_cell.length_a   1.000
_cell.length_b   1.000
_cell.length_c   1.000
_cell.angle_alpha   90.00
_cell.angle_beta   90.00
_cell.angle_gamma   90.00
#
_symmetry.space_group_name_H-M   'P 1'
#
loop_
_entity.id
_entity.type
_entity.pdbx_description
1 polymer ?
#
loop_
_entity_poly.entity_id
_entity_poly.type
_entity_poly.pdbx_seq_one_letter_code
_entity_poly.pdbx_strand_id
1 'polypeptide(L)'
;MNPNMPLARQNRRRLNMSRKRKIIGGILLLLFLCIAGVFIYLKAVIPPGEEWIAYNSGKITADIDRQLEDLDIDTLISEKESLVLEKNIDELQQAVGQGKLTYEELAAICLYRIKTLDQSRHGYNSVTEVAVDVLEQARACDTARSALLQSSIQFPPSPLFGIPVLLKDNINTADIPTSAGAEAFSTFLPREDAALVRTLREQGAVILGKNNLSEFANYLSSVMPSGYSGKAGQTVNPFGPLKISPSGSSSGSAVSVTANLAPVSFGTETAGSISGPAAANSVVGFKPSRGSISAEGTMPLIQAVDTPGPIAKCVSDASLAYGALSGSYADLSGQEDALNGAVIGLLTYDYNQEDMITQLKTALEHAGAQVKELPGIQDVSVQNIIYLTFRRDLVVSSFTTVFYC
;
A
#
# COMPACT_ATOMS: atom_id res chain seq x y z
N MET A 1 14.98 -46.23 55.09
CA MET A 1 13.75 -46.98 55.44
C MET A 1 13.90 -47.46 56.87
N ASN A 2 12.92 -47.21 57.76
CA ASN A 2 13.00 -47.68 59.15
C ASN A 2 12.58 -49.16 59.21
N PRO A 3 13.45 -50.10 59.66
CA PRO A 3 13.19 -51.54 59.59
C PRO A 3 12.13 -52.05 60.57
N ASN A 4 11.69 -51.27 61.57
CA ASN A 4 10.73 -51.72 62.60
C ASN A 4 9.28 -51.25 62.37
N MET A 5 8.88 -50.96 61.13
CA MET A 5 7.52 -50.49 60.82
C MET A 5 6.64 -51.64 60.33
N PRO A 6 5.46 -51.92 60.94
CA PRO A 6 4.64 -53.09 60.61
C PRO A 6 4.22 -53.10 59.12
N LEU A 7 4.24 -54.27 58.48
CA LEU A 7 3.96 -54.49 57.04
C LEU A 7 2.71 -53.75 56.53
N ALA A 8 1.64 -53.69 57.34
CA ALA A 8 0.41 -52.97 57.02
C ALA A 8 0.61 -51.43 56.86
N ARG A 9 1.50 -50.82 57.66
CA ARG A 9 1.85 -49.39 57.56
C ARG A 9 2.75 -49.10 56.35
N GLN A 10 3.64 -50.03 55.98
CA GLN A 10 4.46 -49.90 54.77
C GLN A 10 3.61 -50.00 53.49
N ASN A 11 2.66 -50.93 53.43
CA ASN A 11 1.73 -51.08 52.30
C ASN A 11 0.78 -49.87 52.15
N ARG A 12 0.24 -49.32 53.26
CA ARG A 12 -0.55 -48.07 53.22
C ARG A 12 0.28 -46.87 52.74
N ARG A 13 1.54 -46.73 53.16
CA ARG A 13 2.43 -45.67 52.66
C ARG A 13 2.72 -45.83 51.16
N ARG A 14 3.00 -47.05 50.68
CA ARG A 14 3.20 -47.32 49.23
C ARG A 14 1.95 -47.02 48.41
N LEU A 15 0.76 -47.41 48.87
CA LEU A 15 -0.50 -47.08 48.20
C LEU A 15 -0.76 -45.57 48.17
N ASN A 16 -0.53 -44.86 49.27
CA ASN A 16 -0.70 -43.40 49.32
C ASN A 16 0.31 -42.67 48.44
N MET A 17 1.55 -43.16 48.33
CA MET A 17 2.56 -42.63 47.40
C MET A 17 2.18 -42.89 45.93
N SER A 18 1.63 -44.07 45.62
CA SER A 18 1.11 -44.39 44.28
C SER A 18 -0.08 -43.50 43.91
N ARG A 19 -1.02 -43.30 44.84
CA ARG A 19 -2.19 -42.41 44.64
C ARG A 19 -1.76 -40.95 44.46
N LYS A 20 -0.81 -40.45 45.26
CA LYS A 20 -0.24 -39.11 45.08
C LYS A 20 0.47 -38.95 43.73
N ARG A 21 1.24 -39.94 43.28
CA ARG A 21 1.88 -39.92 41.95
C ARG A 21 0.87 -39.91 40.81
N LYS A 22 -0.22 -40.66 40.92
CA LYS A 22 -1.32 -40.64 39.93
C LYS A 22 -2.04 -39.29 39.90
N ILE A 23 -2.29 -38.68 41.05
CA ILE A 23 -2.91 -37.34 41.13
C ILE A 23 -1.97 -36.28 40.54
N ILE A 24 -0.68 -36.29 40.91
CA ILE A 24 0.31 -35.36 40.37
C ILE A 24 0.45 -35.55 38.85
N GLY A 25 0.51 -36.80 38.37
CA GLY A 25 0.55 -37.11 36.93
C GLY A 25 -0.69 -36.60 36.18
N GLY A 26 -1.88 -36.74 36.77
CA GLY A 26 -3.13 -36.21 36.21
C GLY A 26 -3.14 -34.68 36.15
N ILE A 27 -2.66 -34.01 37.20
CA ILE A 27 -2.53 -32.55 37.23
C ILE A 27 -1.54 -32.07 36.17
N LEU A 28 -0.38 -32.73 36.05
CA LEU A 28 0.63 -32.39 35.03
C LEU A 28 0.10 -32.61 33.60
N LEU A 29 -0.66 -33.68 33.36
CA LEU A 29 -1.29 -33.93 32.07
C LEU A 29 -2.33 -32.85 31.72
N LEU A 30 -3.17 -32.46 32.69
CA LEU A 30 -4.14 -31.37 32.51
C LEU A 30 -3.45 -30.03 32.23
N LEU A 31 -2.39 -29.71 32.98
CA LEU A 31 -1.56 -28.52 32.74
C LEU A 31 -0.95 -28.53 31.33
N PHE A 32 -0.39 -29.67 30.92
CA PHE A 32 0.16 -29.84 29.57
C PHE A 32 -0.92 -29.63 28.49
N LEU A 33 -2.10 -30.21 28.66
CA LEU A 33 -3.21 -30.05 27.71
C LEU A 33 -3.71 -28.59 27.66
N CYS A 34 -3.79 -27.89 28.80
CA CYS A 34 -4.14 -26.47 28.84
C CYS A 34 -3.08 -25.62 28.15
N ILE A 35 -1.79 -25.84 28.41
CA ILE A 35 -0.69 -25.11 27.76
C ILE A 35 -0.69 -25.37 26.25
N ALA A 36 -0.86 -26.63 25.83
CA ALA A 36 -0.96 -27.00 24.42
C ALA A 36 -2.18 -26.34 23.76
N GLY A 37 -3.33 -26.33 24.43
CA GLY A 37 -4.55 -25.66 23.97
C GLY A 37 -4.36 -24.15 23.81
N VAL A 38 -3.73 -23.49 24.79
CA VAL A 38 -3.38 -22.07 24.71
C VAL A 38 -2.38 -21.82 23.59
N PHE A 39 -1.35 -22.66 23.42
CA PHE A 39 -0.38 -22.51 22.33
C PHE A 39 -1.02 -22.66 20.94
N ILE A 40 -1.90 -23.65 20.76
CA ILE A 40 -2.66 -23.84 19.51
C ILE A 40 -3.57 -22.64 19.26
N TYR A 41 -4.29 -22.18 20.29
CA TYR A 41 -5.14 -20.99 20.19
C TYR A 41 -4.33 -19.75 19.81
N LEU A 42 -3.23 -19.49 20.49
CA LEU A 42 -2.32 -18.37 20.19
C LEU A 42 -1.77 -18.46 18.76
N LYS A 43 -1.37 -19.65 18.28
CA LYS A 43 -0.96 -19.82 16.88
C LYS A 43 -2.08 -19.59 15.87
N ALA A 44 -3.34 -19.80 16.25
CA ALA A 44 -4.49 -19.59 15.38
C ALA A 44 -4.95 -18.12 15.36
N VAL A 45 -4.69 -17.35 16.41
CA VAL A 45 -5.15 -15.95 16.54
C VAL A 45 -4.05 -14.91 16.39
N ILE A 46 -2.78 -15.28 16.56
CA ILE A 46 -1.64 -14.41 16.26
C ILE A 46 -1.37 -14.57 14.76
N PRO A 47 -1.51 -13.49 13.96
CA PRO A 47 -1.15 -13.53 12.54
C PRO A 47 0.29 -14.03 12.39
N PRO A 48 0.59 -14.90 11.41
CA PRO A 48 1.97 -15.14 11.04
C PRO A 48 2.66 -13.79 10.77
N GLY A 49 3.89 -13.64 11.25
CA GLY A 49 4.68 -12.46 10.94
C GLY A 49 4.90 -12.33 9.44
N GLU A 50 5.23 -11.12 8.99
CA GLU A 50 5.63 -10.89 7.61
C GLU A 50 6.92 -11.69 7.31
N GLU A 51 6.98 -12.31 6.14
CA GLU A 51 8.12 -13.11 5.68
C GLU A 51 8.56 -12.68 4.28
N TRP A 52 9.81 -13.00 3.90
CA TRP A 52 10.28 -12.82 2.52
C TRP A 52 9.63 -13.83 1.59
N ILE A 53 8.44 -13.50 1.10
CA ILE A 53 7.66 -14.32 0.17
C ILE A 53 7.45 -13.48 -1.09
N ALA A 54 8.02 -13.93 -2.20
CA ALA A 54 7.82 -13.32 -3.51
C ALA A 54 7.48 -14.42 -4.52
N TYR A 55 6.39 -14.24 -5.23
CA TYR A 55 5.96 -15.11 -6.32
C TYR A 55 6.15 -14.38 -7.65
N ASN A 56 6.42 -15.13 -8.72
CA ASN A 56 6.45 -14.60 -10.09
C ASN A 56 7.47 -13.49 -10.39
N SER A 57 8.42 -13.17 -9.49
CA SER A 57 9.44 -12.13 -9.72
C SER A 57 10.24 -12.33 -11.01
N GLY A 58 10.54 -13.59 -11.38
CA GLY A 58 11.25 -13.91 -12.62
C GLY A 58 10.52 -13.46 -13.89
N LYS A 59 9.18 -13.48 -13.90
CA LYS A 59 8.38 -12.94 -15.02
C LYS A 59 8.57 -11.43 -15.10
N ILE A 60 8.40 -10.74 -13.97
CA ILE A 60 8.50 -9.27 -13.90
C ILE A 60 9.88 -8.80 -14.35
N THR A 61 10.95 -9.43 -13.87
CA THR A 61 12.32 -9.07 -14.28
C THR A 61 12.56 -9.35 -15.76
N ALA A 62 12.01 -10.42 -16.33
CA ALA A 62 12.14 -10.71 -17.76
C ALA A 62 11.39 -9.69 -18.64
N ASP A 63 10.23 -9.20 -18.20
CA ASP A 63 9.48 -8.15 -18.90
C ASP A 63 10.19 -6.80 -18.84
N ILE A 64 10.91 -6.52 -17.74
CA ILE A 64 11.79 -5.35 -17.62
C ILE A 64 13.02 -5.49 -18.54
N ASP A 65 13.69 -6.64 -18.49
CA ASP A 65 14.93 -6.89 -19.26
C ASP A 65 14.73 -6.70 -20.76
N ARG A 66 13.60 -7.17 -21.29
CA ARG A 66 13.24 -7.00 -22.70
C ARG A 66 13.10 -5.53 -23.11
N GLN A 67 12.59 -4.69 -22.21
CA GLN A 67 12.41 -3.27 -22.50
C GLN A 67 13.75 -2.52 -22.42
N LEU A 68 14.62 -2.90 -21.49
CA LEU A 68 15.92 -2.25 -21.28
C LEU A 68 17.03 -2.76 -22.22
N GLU A 69 16.77 -3.77 -23.06
CA GLU A 69 17.78 -4.46 -23.88
C GLU A 69 18.60 -3.52 -24.78
N ASP A 70 17.95 -2.50 -25.36
CA ASP A 70 18.58 -1.55 -26.28
C ASP A 70 19.23 -0.34 -25.58
N LEU A 71 19.20 -0.28 -24.25
CA LEU A 71 19.73 0.84 -23.46
C LEU A 71 21.05 0.47 -22.77
N ASP A 72 22.01 1.40 -22.79
CA ASP A 72 23.15 1.36 -21.85
C ASP A 72 22.68 1.79 -20.46
N ILE A 73 21.99 0.87 -19.79
CA ILE A 73 21.34 1.16 -18.51
C ILE A 73 22.35 1.51 -17.42
N ASP A 74 23.54 0.93 -17.43
CA ASP A 74 24.56 1.20 -16.41
C ASP A 74 25.07 2.64 -16.51
N THR A 75 25.36 3.11 -17.72
CA THR A 75 25.70 4.53 -17.97
C THR A 75 24.54 5.43 -17.57
N LEU A 76 23.31 5.09 -17.97
CA LEU A 76 22.12 5.87 -17.64
C LEU A 76 21.95 6.05 -16.13
N ILE A 77 22.04 4.97 -15.35
CA ILE A 77 21.94 5.03 -13.89
C ILE A 77 23.07 5.88 -13.31
N SER A 78 24.31 5.65 -13.75
CA SER A 78 25.48 6.39 -13.26
C SER A 78 25.37 7.90 -13.50
N GLU A 79 24.80 8.33 -14.62
CA GLU A 79 24.76 9.74 -15.00
C GLU A 79 23.47 10.46 -14.56
N LYS A 80 22.32 9.78 -14.56
CA LYS A 80 21.01 10.44 -14.49
C LYS A 80 20.10 10.00 -13.35
N GLU A 81 20.42 8.94 -12.59
CA GLU A 81 19.57 8.50 -11.47
C GLU A 81 19.35 9.62 -10.43
N SER A 82 20.38 10.43 -10.17
CA SER A 82 20.28 11.58 -9.25
C SER A 82 19.30 12.69 -9.70
N LEU A 83 18.91 12.71 -10.97
CA LEU A 83 17.88 13.61 -11.52
C LEU A 83 16.47 13.08 -11.29
N VAL A 84 16.31 11.87 -10.76
CA VAL A 84 15.02 11.20 -10.52
C VAL A 84 14.74 10.99 -9.04
N LEU A 85 15.75 10.56 -8.27
CA LEU A 85 15.54 10.23 -6.85
C LEU A 85 15.18 11.46 -6.02
N GLU A 86 14.15 11.30 -5.18
CA GLU A 86 13.60 12.35 -4.32
C GLU A 86 13.18 13.63 -5.07
N LYS A 87 12.96 13.54 -6.39
CA LYS A 87 12.49 14.65 -7.21
C LYS A 87 10.97 14.67 -7.26
N ASN A 88 10.40 15.84 -7.03
CA ASN A 88 8.97 16.05 -7.22
C ASN A 88 8.62 16.16 -8.72
N ILE A 89 7.34 16.10 -9.05
CA ILE A 89 6.87 16.11 -10.44
C ILE A 89 7.33 17.37 -11.18
N ASP A 90 7.30 18.55 -10.55
CA ASP A 90 7.72 19.79 -11.19
C ASP A 90 9.23 19.80 -11.52
N GLU A 91 10.07 19.28 -10.62
CA GLU A 91 11.51 19.11 -10.86
C GLU A 91 11.79 18.13 -12.01
N LEU A 92 11.04 17.03 -12.09
CA LEU A 92 11.14 16.06 -13.19
C LEU A 92 10.74 16.69 -14.53
N GLN A 93 9.60 17.40 -14.56
CA GLN A 93 9.14 18.11 -15.75
C GLN A 93 10.13 19.21 -16.16
N GLN A 94 10.74 19.90 -15.20
CA GLN A 94 11.78 20.90 -15.46
C GLN A 94 13.05 20.27 -16.04
N ALA A 95 13.50 19.13 -15.50
CA ALA A 95 14.67 18.41 -16.02
C ALA A 95 14.44 17.95 -17.46
N VAL A 96 13.23 17.47 -17.77
CA VAL A 96 12.82 17.12 -19.12
C VAL A 96 12.74 18.36 -20.00
N GLY A 97 12.09 19.44 -19.57
CA GLY A 97 11.99 20.70 -20.33
C GLY A 97 13.36 21.31 -20.66
N GLN A 98 14.36 21.12 -19.80
CA GLN A 98 15.74 21.56 -20.02
C GLN A 98 16.58 20.59 -20.88
N GLY A 99 16.02 19.45 -21.27
CA GLY A 99 16.73 18.42 -22.05
C GLY A 99 17.82 17.68 -21.27
N LYS A 100 17.80 17.74 -19.93
CA LYS A 100 18.73 16.98 -19.07
C LYS A 100 18.30 15.53 -18.88
N LEU A 101 16.99 15.29 -19.00
CA LEU A 101 16.34 14.00 -18.85
C LEU A 101 15.32 13.84 -20.00
N THR A 102 15.07 12.62 -20.45
CA THR A 102 13.93 12.29 -21.32
C THR A 102 12.90 11.48 -20.54
N TYR A 103 11.67 11.37 -21.05
CA TYR A 103 10.67 10.50 -20.42
C TYR A 103 11.07 9.03 -20.54
N GLU A 104 11.68 8.61 -21.65
CA GLU A 104 12.27 7.27 -21.80
C GLU A 104 13.30 6.96 -20.71
N GLU A 105 14.22 7.90 -20.45
CA GLU A 105 15.25 7.76 -19.42
C GLU A 105 14.65 7.69 -18.02
N LEU A 106 13.67 8.56 -17.72
CA LEU A 106 12.94 8.54 -16.45
C LEU A 106 12.25 7.18 -16.23
N ALA A 107 11.54 6.68 -17.24
CA ALA A 107 10.86 5.40 -17.16
C ALA A 107 11.84 4.21 -17.04
N ALA A 108 12.96 4.25 -17.77
CA ALA A 108 14.01 3.24 -17.69
C ALA A 108 14.66 3.16 -16.30
N ILE A 109 14.91 4.32 -15.66
CA ILE A 109 15.40 4.38 -14.28
C ILE A 109 14.39 3.73 -13.32
N CYS A 110 13.10 4.03 -13.45
CA CYS A 110 12.04 3.40 -12.66
C CYS A 110 12.02 1.87 -12.84
N LEU A 111 12.05 1.38 -14.08
CA LEU A 111 12.08 -0.06 -14.39
C LEU A 111 13.32 -0.75 -13.80
N TYR A 112 14.50 -0.16 -13.95
CA TYR A 112 15.74 -0.68 -13.38
C TYR A 112 15.66 -0.79 -11.85
N ARG A 113 15.09 0.21 -11.19
CA ARG A 113 14.90 0.20 -9.73
C ARG A 113 13.88 -0.86 -9.30
N ILE A 114 12.80 -1.07 -10.04
CA ILE A 114 11.86 -2.18 -9.79
C ILE A 114 12.62 -3.52 -9.88
N LYS A 115 13.39 -3.74 -10.95
CA LYS A 115 14.17 -4.98 -11.10
C LYS A 115 15.14 -5.21 -9.94
N THR A 116 15.86 -4.18 -9.51
CA THR A 116 17.01 -4.32 -8.59
C THR A 116 16.63 -4.20 -7.11
N LEU A 117 15.63 -3.39 -6.76
CA LEU A 117 15.23 -3.14 -5.38
C LEU A 117 13.93 -3.85 -5.01
N ASP A 118 12.99 -3.96 -5.96
CA ASP A 118 11.68 -4.54 -5.68
C ASP A 118 11.66 -6.06 -5.89
N GLN A 119 12.22 -6.53 -7.00
CA GLN A 119 12.15 -7.93 -7.46
C GLN A 119 13.42 -8.74 -7.15
N SER A 120 14.31 -8.23 -6.30
CA SER A 120 15.46 -8.98 -5.82
C SER A 120 15.05 -10.05 -4.79
N ARG A 121 15.95 -10.97 -4.45
CA ARG A 121 15.70 -12.06 -3.47
C ARG A 121 15.15 -11.56 -2.12
N HIS A 122 15.56 -10.36 -1.71
CA HIS A 122 15.09 -9.68 -0.49
C HIS A 122 14.57 -8.28 -0.84
N GLY A 123 13.90 -8.18 -1.99
CA GLY A 123 13.34 -6.93 -2.49
C GLY A 123 11.95 -6.64 -1.95
N TYR A 124 11.51 -5.40 -2.12
CA TYR A 124 10.28 -4.90 -1.49
C TYR A 124 8.98 -5.55 -1.97
N ASN A 125 8.99 -6.23 -3.11
CA ASN A 125 7.84 -6.96 -3.67
C ASN A 125 6.52 -6.14 -3.64
N SER A 126 6.64 -4.90 -4.09
CA SER A 126 5.58 -3.89 -4.15
C SER A 126 4.93 -3.79 -5.52
N VAL A 127 5.49 -4.43 -6.55
CA VAL A 127 4.97 -4.47 -7.92
C VAL A 127 4.56 -5.91 -8.28
N THR A 128 3.34 -6.08 -8.80
CA THR A 128 2.80 -7.39 -9.22
C THR A 128 2.89 -7.63 -10.71
N GLU A 129 2.88 -6.57 -11.52
CA GLU A 129 3.01 -6.61 -12.98
C GLU A 129 3.71 -5.34 -13.46
N VAL A 130 4.44 -5.43 -14.55
CA VAL A 130 4.99 -4.30 -15.30
C VAL A 130 4.37 -4.31 -16.69
N ALA A 131 3.98 -3.15 -17.22
CA ALA A 131 3.49 -3.04 -18.59
C ALA A 131 4.59 -3.44 -19.58
N VAL A 132 4.23 -4.07 -20.69
CA VAL A 132 5.23 -4.57 -21.66
C VAL A 132 5.76 -3.48 -22.61
N ASP A 133 5.12 -2.31 -22.61
CA ASP A 133 5.29 -1.20 -23.55
C ASP A 133 5.65 0.13 -22.85
N VAL A 134 6.15 0.10 -21.60
CA VAL A 134 6.47 1.30 -20.81
C VAL A 134 7.38 2.26 -21.57
N LEU A 135 8.48 1.75 -22.15
CA LEU A 135 9.40 2.62 -22.90
C LEU A 135 8.81 3.12 -24.21
N GLU A 136 7.87 2.37 -24.83
CA GLU A 136 7.15 2.85 -26.01
C GLU A 136 6.24 4.02 -25.65
N GLN A 137 5.47 3.90 -24.56
CA GLN A 137 4.64 5.00 -24.03
C GLN A 137 5.51 6.25 -23.74
N ALA A 138 6.67 6.06 -23.11
CA ALA A 138 7.58 7.15 -22.77
C ALA A 138 8.20 7.83 -24.00
N ARG A 139 8.68 7.05 -24.99
CA ARG A 139 9.19 7.57 -26.27
C ARG A 139 8.13 8.34 -27.06
N ALA A 140 6.87 7.91 -26.99
CA ALA A 140 5.76 8.65 -27.59
C ALA A 140 5.61 10.05 -26.95
N CYS A 141 5.78 10.15 -25.63
CA CYS A 141 5.80 11.43 -24.92
C CYS A 141 6.99 12.30 -25.33
N ASP A 142 8.20 11.75 -25.48
CA ASP A 142 9.38 12.48 -25.95
C ASP A 142 9.23 12.99 -27.40
N THR A 143 8.61 12.19 -28.26
CA THR A 143 8.29 12.56 -29.65
C THR A 143 7.27 13.70 -29.67
N ALA A 144 6.18 13.57 -28.89
CA ALA A 144 5.16 14.60 -28.76
C ALA A 144 5.71 15.89 -28.14
N ARG A 145 6.62 15.81 -27.16
CA ARG A 145 7.31 16.97 -26.59
C ARG A 145 7.97 17.83 -27.66
N SER A 146 8.67 17.21 -28.60
CA SER A 146 9.38 17.94 -29.67
C SER A 146 8.40 18.74 -30.54
N ALA A 147 7.23 18.17 -30.83
CA ALA A 147 6.16 18.87 -31.55
C ALA A 147 5.49 19.97 -30.68
N LEU A 148 5.27 19.71 -29.39
CA LEU A 148 4.67 20.67 -28.46
C LEU A 148 5.56 21.89 -28.25
N LEU A 149 6.88 21.72 -28.10
CA LEU A 149 7.85 22.82 -27.97
C LEU A 149 7.92 23.70 -29.23
N GLN A 150 7.55 23.17 -30.40
CA GLN A 150 7.46 23.93 -31.66
C GLN A 150 6.09 24.61 -31.83
N SER A 151 5.10 24.27 -31.01
CA SER A 151 3.76 24.84 -31.02
C SER A 151 3.64 25.97 -29.99
N SER A 152 2.56 26.77 -30.06
CA SER A 152 2.23 27.75 -29.02
C SER A 152 1.54 27.15 -27.79
N ILE A 153 1.52 25.81 -27.66
CA ILE A 153 0.91 25.10 -26.53
C ILE A 153 1.90 25.11 -25.36
N GLN A 154 1.39 25.33 -24.15
CA GLN A 154 2.19 25.27 -22.93
C GLN A 154 2.72 23.83 -22.72
N PHE A 155 4.03 23.74 -22.44
CA PHE A 155 4.68 22.49 -22.05
C PHE A 155 5.01 22.50 -20.55
N PRO A 156 4.79 21.39 -19.82
CA PRO A 156 4.03 20.21 -20.25
C PRO A 156 2.52 20.52 -20.37
N PRO A 157 1.77 19.81 -21.23
CA PRO A 157 0.33 20.04 -21.39
C PRO A 157 -0.49 19.59 -20.16
N SER A 158 0.11 18.72 -19.34
CA SER A 158 -0.40 18.25 -18.06
C SER A 158 0.76 17.96 -17.12
N PRO A 159 0.61 18.16 -15.79
CA PRO A 159 1.64 17.78 -14.82
C PRO A 159 2.04 16.30 -14.89
N LEU A 160 1.13 15.41 -15.31
CA LEU A 160 1.40 13.97 -15.41
C LEU A 160 1.91 13.54 -16.79
N PHE A 161 2.06 14.46 -17.75
CA PHE A 161 2.54 14.13 -19.08
C PHE A 161 3.94 13.50 -19.03
N GLY A 162 4.08 12.27 -19.53
CA GLY A 162 5.30 11.48 -19.50
C GLY A 162 5.74 10.97 -18.12
N ILE A 163 5.00 11.26 -17.05
CA ILE A 163 5.34 10.82 -15.70
C ILE A 163 4.99 9.34 -15.53
N PRO A 164 5.94 8.48 -15.08
CA PRO A 164 5.65 7.09 -14.77
C PRO A 164 4.74 6.95 -13.55
N VAL A 165 3.69 6.13 -13.64
CA VAL A 165 2.73 5.91 -12.55
C VAL A 165 2.47 4.42 -12.32
N LEU A 166 2.32 4.03 -11.05
CA LEU A 166 1.90 2.68 -10.67
C LEU A 166 0.45 2.69 -10.14
N LEU A 167 -0.28 1.62 -10.43
CA LEU A 167 -1.69 1.49 -10.07
C LEU A 167 -1.87 0.31 -9.13
N LYS A 168 -2.60 0.45 -8.02
CA LYS A 168 -2.98 -0.73 -7.22
C LYS A 168 -3.65 -1.81 -8.07
N ASP A 169 -3.30 -3.07 -7.87
CA ASP A 169 -3.74 -4.22 -8.69
C ASP A 169 -5.26 -4.53 -8.59
N ASN A 170 -6.04 -3.71 -7.91
CA ASN A 170 -7.51 -3.72 -7.96
C ASN A 170 -8.11 -2.67 -8.90
N ILE A 171 -7.30 -1.90 -9.63
CA ILE A 171 -7.74 -0.91 -10.61
C ILE A 171 -7.62 -1.53 -12.01
N ASN A 172 -8.70 -1.57 -12.79
CA ASN A 172 -8.68 -2.18 -14.12
C ASN A 172 -7.78 -1.43 -15.11
N THR A 173 -7.10 -2.21 -15.94
CA THR A 173 -6.42 -1.81 -17.17
C THR A 173 -6.78 -2.79 -18.27
N ALA A 174 -6.98 -2.35 -19.50
CA ALA A 174 -7.30 -3.21 -20.63
C ALA A 174 -6.09 -4.01 -21.16
N ASP A 175 -4.87 -3.62 -20.79
CA ASP A 175 -3.59 -4.12 -21.29
C ASP A 175 -2.73 -4.84 -20.23
N ILE A 176 -3.05 -4.69 -18.93
CA ILE A 176 -2.36 -5.35 -17.82
C ILE A 176 -3.37 -6.09 -16.94
N PRO A 177 -3.10 -7.34 -16.51
CA PRO A 177 -4.02 -8.06 -15.63
C PRO A 177 -4.37 -7.31 -14.35
N THR A 178 -5.59 -7.51 -13.86
CA THR A 178 -6.08 -6.92 -12.60
C THR A 178 -6.59 -8.04 -11.72
N SER A 179 -5.98 -8.28 -10.55
CA SER A 179 -6.27 -9.49 -9.78
C SER A 179 -6.75 -9.24 -8.36
N ALA A 180 -6.67 -8.00 -7.87
CA ALA A 180 -6.82 -7.67 -6.45
C ALA A 180 -5.94 -8.53 -5.53
N GLY A 181 -4.78 -8.96 -6.04
CA GLY A 181 -3.83 -9.83 -5.35
C GLY A 181 -4.16 -11.32 -5.38
N ALA A 182 -5.27 -11.73 -5.99
CA ALA A 182 -5.71 -13.12 -5.97
C ALA A 182 -5.11 -13.91 -7.14
N GLU A 183 -4.51 -15.07 -6.85
CA GLU A 183 -3.97 -15.96 -7.88
C GLU A 183 -5.05 -16.41 -8.88
N ALA A 184 -6.30 -16.57 -8.43
CA ALA A 184 -7.43 -16.92 -9.29
C ALA A 184 -7.70 -15.91 -10.42
N PHE A 185 -7.23 -14.67 -10.26
CA PHE A 185 -7.37 -13.58 -11.24
C PHE A 185 -6.02 -13.15 -11.83
N SER A 186 -4.95 -13.94 -11.67
CA SER A 186 -3.60 -13.60 -12.14
C SER A 186 -3.54 -13.33 -13.65
N THR A 187 -4.45 -13.94 -14.42
CA THR A 187 -4.58 -13.77 -15.87
C THR A 187 -5.85 -13.01 -16.30
N PHE A 188 -6.61 -12.47 -15.36
CA PHE A 188 -7.81 -11.70 -15.70
C PHE A 188 -7.42 -10.36 -16.32
N LEU A 189 -7.67 -10.22 -17.62
CA LEU A 189 -7.51 -9.00 -18.37
C LEU A 189 -8.87 -8.30 -18.53
N PRO A 190 -9.10 -7.15 -17.86
CA PRO A 190 -10.29 -6.35 -18.07
C PRO A 190 -10.52 -5.99 -19.55
N ARG A 191 -11.79 -5.83 -19.94
CA ARG A 191 -12.14 -5.38 -21.30
C ARG A 191 -11.82 -3.90 -21.53
N GLU A 192 -11.87 -3.12 -20.47
CA GLU A 192 -11.77 -1.66 -20.51
C GLU A 192 -10.92 -1.18 -19.33
N ASP A 193 -10.19 -0.09 -19.55
CA ASP A 193 -9.53 0.67 -18.50
C ASP A 193 -10.54 1.19 -17.49
N ALA A 194 -10.15 1.26 -16.21
CA ALA A 194 -10.88 2.03 -15.21
C ALA A 194 -10.99 3.51 -15.62
N ALA A 195 -12.02 4.21 -15.15
CA ALA A 195 -12.23 5.63 -15.50
C ALA A 195 -11.00 6.49 -15.18
N LEU A 196 -10.38 6.27 -14.00
CA LEU A 196 -9.16 6.99 -13.62
C LEU A 196 -7.97 6.66 -14.54
N VAL A 197 -7.88 5.44 -15.07
CA VAL A 197 -6.79 5.03 -15.97
C VAL A 197 -6.97 5.67 -17.35
N ARG A 198 -8.21 5.74 -17.86
CA ARG A 198 -8.52 6.49 -19.09
C ARG A 198 -8.05 7.93 -18.96
N THR A 199 -8.39 8.59 -17.85
CA THR A 199 -7.93 9.96 -17.58
C THR A 199 -6.40 10.04 -17.48
N LEU A 200 -5.72 9.11 -16.79
CA LEU A 200 -4.24 9.12 -16.74
C LEU A 200 -3.61 9.05 -18.14
N ARG A 201 -4.14 8.18 -19.02
CA ARG A 201 -3.68 8.07 -20.41
C ARG A 201 -3.96 9.34 -21.21
N GLU A 202 -5.13 9.96 -21.03
CA GLU A 202 -5.46 11.25 -21.66
C GLU A 202 -4.54 12.38 -21.19
N GLN A 203 -4.08 12.34 -19.93
CA GLN A 203 -3.10 13.27 -19.37
C GLN A 203 -1.66 12.95 -19.82
N GLY A 204 -1.46 11.86 -20.57
CA GLY A 204 -0.17 11.41 -21.08
C GLY A 204 0.73 10.72 -20.04
N ALA A 205 0.18 10.24 -18.93
CA ALA A 205 0.95 9.48 -17.95
C ALA A 205 1.44 8.15 -18.54
N VAL A 206 2.63 7.72 -18.15
CA VAL A 206 3.21 6.43 -18.55
C VAL A 206 2.82 5.39 -17.49
N ILE A 207 1.99 4.42 -17.85
CA ILE A 207 1.54 3.38 -16.91
C ILE A 207 2.66 2.34 -16.76
N LEU A 208 3.37 2.35 -15.63
CA LEU A 208 4.45 1.41 -15.34
C LEU A 208 3.95 -0.01 -15.15
N GLY A 209 2.80 -0.18 -14.51
CA GLY A 209 2.37 -1.48 -14.04
C GLY A 209 1.40 -1.44 -12.87
N LYS A 210 1.39 -2.55 -12.11
CA LYS A 210 0.49 -2.79 -10.99
C LYS A 210 1.25 -2.92 -9.68
N ASN A 211 0.76 -2.26 -8.64
CA ASN A 211 1.25 -2.43 -7.27
C ASN A 211 0.56 -3.59 -6.57
N ASN A 212 1.32 -4.26 -5.72
CA ASN A 212 0.82 -5.25 -4.77
C ASN A 212 -0.07 -4.61 -3.71
N LEU A 213 -0.92 -5.42 -3.10
CA LEU A 213 -1.88 -5.01 -2.08
C LEU A 213 -2.07 -6.12 -1.07
N SER A 214 -2.71 -5.79 0.05
CA SER A 214 -3.35 -6.83 0.87
C SER A 214 -4.51 -7.43 0.08
N GLU A 215 -4.51 -8.75 -0.15
CA GLU A 215 -5.48 -9.44 -1.03
C GLU A 215 -6.94 -9.05 -0.76
N PHE A 216 -7.71 -8.84 -1.83
CA PHE A 216 -9.09 -8.34 -1.78
C PHE A 216 -9.26 -7.09 -0.91
N ALA A 217 -8.32 -6.15 -1.03
CA ALA A 217 -8.29 -4.92 -0.24
C ALA A 217 -8.31 -5.17 1.29
N ASN A 218 -7.60 -6.21 1.74
CA ASN A 218 -7.54 -6.66 3.14
C ASN A 218 -8.87 -7.23 3.67
N TYR A 219 -9.65 -7.87 2.81
CA TYR A 219 -10.95 -8.48 3.17
C TYR A 219 -11.03 -9.97 2.84
N LEU A 220 -9.93 -10.70 3.09
CA LEU A 220 -9.84 -12.15 2.88
C LEU A 220 -9.82 -12.94 4.20
N SER A 221 -9.03 -12.51 5.18
CA SER A 221 -8.79 -13.26 6.42
C SER A 221 -8.38 -12.32 7.55
N SER A 222 -8.79 -12.64 8.78
CA SER A 222 -8.42 -11.89 9.99
C SER A 222 -6.96 -12.09 10.44
N VAL A 223 -6.26 -13.06 9.85
CA VAL A 223 -4.86 -13.39 10.19
C VAL A 223 -3.90 -13.16 9.03
N MET A 224 -4.38 -12.64 7.89
CA MET A 224 -3.49 -12.31 6.78
C MET A 224 -2.65 -11.08 7.14
N PRO A 225 -1.31 -11.12 6.99
CA PRO A 225 -0.49 -9.94 7.22
C PRO A 225 -0.80 -8.87 6.16
N SER A 226 -0.69 -7.60 6.56
CA SER A 226 -0.90 -6.48 5.63
C SER A 226 0.20 -6.47 4.56
N GLY A 227 -0.21 -6.27 3.31
CA GLY A 227 0.69 -6.28 2.15
C GLY A 227 0.96 -7.66 1.55
N TYR A 228 0.36 -8.72 2.10
CA TYR A 228 0.40 -10.04 1.48
C TYR A 228 -0.70 -10.23 0.44
N SER A 229 -0.33 -10.89 -0.66
CA SER A 229 -1.26 -11.41 -1.65
C SER A 229 -0.86 -12.80 -2.15
N GLY A 230 -1.84 -13.63 -2.48
CA GLY A 230 -1.60 -14.94 -3.09
C GLY A 230 -0.94 -14.88 -4.47
N LYS A 231 -1.12 -13.78 -5.23
CA LYS A 231 -0.50 -13.58 -6.56
C LYS A 231 0.99 -13.25 -6.50
N ALA A 232 1.39 -12.36 -5.58
CA ALA A 232 2.74 -11.80 -5.60
C ALA A 232 3.53 -12.06 -4.31
N GLY A 233 2.86 -12.37 -3.20
CA GLY A 233 3.50 -12.56 -1.89
C GLY A 233 3.46 -11.30 -1.04
N GLN A 234 4.44 -11.15 -0.15
CA GLN A 234 4.48 -10.11 0.87
C GLN A 234 5.23 -8.86 0.38
N THR A 235 4.56 -7.71 0.36
CA THR A 235 5.22 -6.40 0.28
C THR A 235 5.98 -6.09 1.56
N VAL A 236 7.16 -5.48 1.46
CA VAL A 236 8.03 -5.21 2.61
C VAL A 236 8.33 -3.73 2.76
N ASN A 237 8.20 -3.19 3.98
CA ASN A 237 8.45 -1.78 4.28
C ASN A 237 9.96 -1.44 4.18
N PRO A 238 10.35 -0.40 3.42
CA PRO A 238 11.75 -0.02 3.25
C PRO A 238 12.47 0.46 4.52
N PHE A 239 11.76 1.06 5.49
CA PHE A 239 12.37 1.61 6.71
C PHE A 239 12.71 0.55 7.76
N GLY A 240 12.05 -0.60 7.71
CA GLY A 240 12.27 -1.68 8.65
C GLY A 240 11.77 -3.00 8.09
N PRO A 241 12.50 -3.62 7.15
CA PRO A 241 12.07 -4.87 6.52
C PRO A 241 11.70 -5.95 7.54
N LEU A 242 10.47 -6.46 7.44
CA LEU A 242 9.87 -7.47 8.33
C LEU A 242 9.79 -7.08 9.81
N LYS A 243 10.05 -5.80 10.14
CA LYS A 243 9.97 -5.24 11.51
C LYS A 243 8.88 -4.18 11.62
N ILE A 244 8.68 -3.44 10.54
CA ILE A 244 7.64 -2.44 10.38
C ILE A 244 6.75 -2.93 9.26
N SER A 245 5.45 -3.04 9.53
CA SER A 245 4.49 -3.42 8.50
C SER A 245 4.41 -2.33 7.44
N PRO A 246 4.22 -2.67 6.14
CA PRO A 246 3.87 -1.66 5.14
C PRO A 246 2.44 -1.12 5.34
N SER A 247 1.66 -1.69 6.28
CA SER A 247 0.21 -1.46 6.43
C SER A 247 -0.52 -1.78 5.13
N GLY A 248 -1.77 -1.38 4.98
CA GLY A 248 -2.56 -1.76 3.82
C GLY A 248 -3.95 -1.14 3.77
N SER A 249 -4.73 -1.40 2.71
CA SER A 249 -4.42 -2.39 1.67
C SER A 249 -3.57 -1.88 0.50
N SER A 250 -3.36 -0.56 0.30
CA SER A 250 -2.51 -0.04 -0.79
C SER A 250 -1.01 -0.09 -0.44
N SER A 251 -0.56 -1.24 0.07
CA SER A 251 0.78 -1.48 0.59
C SER A 251 1.85 -1.24 -0.46
N GLY A 252 1.72 -1.88 -1.62
CA GLY A 252 2.68 -1.74 -2.71
C GLY A 252 2.73 -0.33 -3.27
N SER A 253 1.59 0.37 -3.34
CA SER A 253 1.51 1.76 -3.83
C SER A 253 2.31 2.72 -2.94
N ALA A 254 2.23 2.57 -1.62
CA ALA A 254 3.03 3.39 -0.71
C ALA A 254 4.52 3.02 -0.80
N VAL A 255 4.84 1.73 -0.71
CA VAL A 255 6.23 1.25 -0.76
C VAL A 255 6.94 1.63 -2.05
N SER A 256 6.25 1.53 -3.20
CA SER A 256 6.84 1.88 -4.49
C SER A 256 7.21 3.35 -4.60
N VAL A 257 6.40 4.24 -4.00
CA VAL A 257 6.70 5.67 -3.95
C VAL A 257 7.85 5.93 -2.98
N THR A 258 7.80 5.36 -1.77
CA THR A 258 8.86 5.48 -0.75
C THR A 258 10.23 5.09 -1.31
N ALA A 259 10.28 3.97 -2.03
CA ALA A 259 11.51 3.43 -2.61
C ALA A 259 11.92 4.08 -3.96
N ASN A 260 11.27 5.17 -4.40
CA ASN A 260 11.49 5.82 -5.71
C ASN A 260 11.40 4.82 -6.89
N LEU A 261 10.42 3.92 -6.87
CA LEU A 261 10.12 3.05 -8.01
C LEU A 261 9.19 3.75 -9.01
N ALA A 262 8.38 4.70 -8.53
CA ALA A 262 7.60 5.63 -9.33
C ALA A 262 7.46 6.97 -8.57
N PRO A 263 7.40 8.13 -9.26
CA PRO A 263 7.14 9.42 -8.63
C PRO A 263 5.79 9.49 -7.91
N VAL A 264 4.77 8.85 -8.48
CA VAL A 264 3.41 8.81 -7.92
C VAL A 264 2.77 7.45 -8.20
N SER A 265 1.90 7.02 -7.29
CA SER A 265 1.07 5.84 -7.45
C SER A 265 -0.38 6.13 -7.08
N PHE A 266 -1.30 5.23 -7.45
CA PHE A 266 -2.72 5.35 -7.14
C PHE A 266 -3.19 4.16 -6.32
N GLY A 267 -3.64 4.45 -5.10
CA GLY A 267 -4.24 3.51 -4.17
C GLY A 267 -5.76 3.61 -4.17
N THR A 268 -6.38 2.75 -3.35
CA THR A 268 -7.83 2.76 -3.10
C THR A 268 -8.11 2.64 -1.62
N GLU A 269 -9.08 3.40 -1.12
CA GLU A 269 -9.46 3.39 0.29
C GLU A 269 -10.96 3.23 0.52
N THR A 270 -11.29 2.18 1.27
CA THR A 270 -12.56 1.99 1.98
C THR A 270 -12.49 2.64 3.36
N ALA A 271 -11.43 2.29 4.11
CA ALA A 271 -11.06 2.89 5.39
C ALA A 271 -9.59 2.63 5.69
N GLY A 272 -8.78 3.69 5.81
CA GLY A 272 -7.35 3.62 6.12
C GLY A 272 -6.45 3.06 5.02
N SER A 273 -7.00 2.55 3.90
CA SER A 273 -6.23 1.81 2.89
C SER A 273 -5.35 2.65 1.94
N ILE A 274 -5.42 3.98 1.97
CA ILE A 274 -4.48 4.93 1.36
C ILE A 274 -3.66 5.59 2.48
N SER A 275 -4.34 6.18 3.46
CA SER A 275 -3.74 6.97 4.55
C SER A 275 -2.85 6.13 5.48
N GLY A 276 -3.29 4.92 5.83
CA GLY A 276 -2.55 3.96 6.67
C GLY A 276 -1.22 3.51 6.08
N PRO A 277 -1.18 2.94 4.86
CA PRO A 277 0.09 2.60 4.22
C PRO A 277 0.94 3.82 3.90
N ALA A 278 0.35 4.97 3.56
CA ALA A 278 1.13 6.19 3.37
C ALA A 278 1.86 6.63 4.66
N ALA A 279 1.16 6.64 5.80
CA ALA A 279 1.76 6.95 7.11
C ALA A 279 2.84 5.94 7.52
N ALA A 280 2.60 4.63 7.31
CA ALA A 280 3.56 3.59 7.65
C ALA A 280 4.85 3.63 6.80
N ASN A 281 4.78 4.21 5.59
CA ASN A 281 5.90 4.31 4.67
C ASN A 281 6.35 5.76 4.42
N SER A 282 6.02 6.68 5.33
CA SER A 282 6.49 8.08 5.33
C SER A 282 6.28 8.81 4.00
N VAL A 283 5.11 8.65 3.38
CA VAL A 283 4.69 9.34 2.15
C VAL A 283 3.32 9.98 2.34
N VAL A 284 2.92 10.85 1.41
CA VAL A 284 1.61 11.52 1.41
C VAL A 284 0.60 10.60 0.72
N GLY A 285 -0.48 10.26 1.41
CA GLY A 285 -1.64 9.58 0.85
C GLY A 285 -2.88 10.45 0.93
N PHE A 286 -3.43 10.86 -0.21
CA PHE A 286 -4.62 11.69 -0.24
C PHE A 286 -5.86 10.87 -0.57
N LYS A 287 -6.73 10.70 0.44
CA LYS A 287 -8.06 10.12 0.24
C LYS A 287 -9.06 11.24 -0.06
N PRO A 288 -9.51 11.41 -1.32
CA PRO A 288 -10.40 12.49 -1.67
C PRO A 288 -11.82 12.29 -1.10
N SER A 289 -12.67 13.29 -1.33
CA SER A 289 -14.11 13.14 -1.15
C SER A 289 -14.65 12.12 -2.15
N ARG A 290 -15.60 11.28 -1.70
CA ARG A 290 -16.19 10.26 -2.55
C ARG A 290 -16.85 10.91 -3.78
N GLY A 291 -16.55 10.39 -4.95
CA GLY A 291 -17.07 10.88 -6.24
C GLY A 291 -16.26 12.01 -6.87
N SER A 292 -15.25 12.57 -6.19
CA SER A 292 -14.33 13.53 -6.80
C SER A 292 -13.40 12.89 -7.84
N ILE A 293 -13.12 11.59 -7.70
CA ILE A 293 -12.51 10.74 -8.72
C ILE A 293 -13.45 9.55 -8.91
N SER A 294 -13.71 9.17 -10.16
CA SER A 294 -14.54 8.00 -10.47
C SER A 294 -13.85 6.70 -10.02
N ALA A 295 -14.58 5.87 -9.28
CA ALA A 295 -14.15 4.52 -8.90
C ALA A 295 -14.57 3.44 -9.94
N GLU A 296 -15.17 3.84 -11.06
CA GLU A 296 -15.56 2.92 -12.13
C GLU A 296 -14.36 2.10 -12.64
N GLY A 297 -14.54 0.78 -12.74
CA GLY A 297 -13.48 -0.15 -13.14
C GLY A 297 -12.46 -0.43 -12.03
N THR A 298 -12.72 -0.03 -10.79
CA THR A 298 -11.98 -0.53 -9.61
C THR A 298 -12.75 -1.68 -8.98
N MET A 299 -12.10 -2.81 -8.68
CA MET A 299 -12.73 -3.91 -7.94
C MET A 299 -13.12 -3.40 -6.54
N PRO A 300 -14.43 -3.37 -6.23
CA PRO A 300 -14.92 -2.72 -5.02
C PRO A 300 -14.74 -3.60 -3.79
N LEU A 301 -14.67 -2.97 -2.63
CA LEU A 301 -14.94 -3.60 -1.34
C LEU A 301 -16.30 -3.13 -0.81
N ILE A 302 -16.51 -1.81 -0.69
CA ILE A 302 -17.79 -1.19 -0.32
C ILE A 302 -17.96 0.09 -1.13
N GLN A 303 -18.71 -0.01 -2.23
CA GLN A 303 -18.91 1.08 -3.19
C GLN A 303 -19.39 2.39 -2.56
N ALA A 304 -20.13 2.31 -1.46
CA ALA A 304 -20.66 3.47 -0.74
C ALA A 304 -19.57 4.35 -0.08
N VAL A 305 -18.36 3.84 0.14
CA VAL A 305 -17.26 4.57 0.78
C VAL A 305 -15.93 4.48 0.01
N ASP A 306 -15.81 3.54 -0.92
CA ASP A 306 -14.61 3.35 -1.73
C ASP A 306 -14.28 4.60 -2.54
N THR A 307 -13.00 4.97 -2.51
CA THR A 307 -12.46 6.00 -3.39
C THR A 307 -11.03 5.67 -3.80
N PRO A 308 -10.66 5.86 -5.08
CA PRO A 308 -9.26 5.93 -5.46
C PRO A 308 -8.65 7.26 -4.98
N GLY A 309 -7.33 7.29 -4.86
CA GLY A 309 -6.59 8.50 -4.50
C GLY A 309 -5.07 8.36 -4.71
N PRO A 310 -4.36 9.48 -4.91
CA PRO A 310 -2.93 9.47 -5.16
C PRO A 310 -2.13 9.22 -3.87
N ILE A 311 -0.97 8.58 -4.05
CA ILE A 311 0.09 8.46 -3.06
C ILE A 311 1.37 8.99 -3.69
N ALA A 312 2.03 9.94 -3.04
CA ALA A 312 3.22 10.63 -3.55
C ALA A 312 4.17 11.01 -2.42
N LYS A 313 5.42 11.39 -2.73
CA LYS A 313 6.41 11.78 -1.70
C LYS A 313 6.08 13.09 -0.99
N CYS A 314 5.42 14.01 -1.68
CA CYS A 314 5.10 15.33 -1.17
C CYS A 314 3.65 15.74 -1.50
N VAL A 315 3.18 16.78 -0.81
CA VAL A 315 1.80 17.29 -0.95
C VAL A 315 1.56 17.89 -2.34
N SER A 316 2.57 18.53 -2.94
CA SER A 316 2.46 19.08 -4.29
C SER A 316 2.16 17.99 -5.32
N ASP A 317 2.89 16.88 -5.30
CA ASP A 317 2.68 15.78 -6.24
C ASP A 317 1.33 15.10 -6.05
N ALA A 318 0.91 14.87 -4.80
CA ALA A 318 -0.41 14.34 -4.51
C ALA A 318 -1.53 15.28 -5.00
N SER A 319 -1.34 16.59 -4.86
CA SER A 319 -2.27 17.62 -5.35
C SER A 319 -2.34 17.66 -6.87
N LEU A 320 -1.18 17.64 -7.57
CA LEU A 320 -1.12 17.61 -9.03
C LEU A 320 -1.77 16.34 -9.59
N ALA A 321 -1.50 15.18 -8.99
CA ALA A 321 -2.10 13.92 -9.39
C ALA A 321 -3.61 13.87 -9.13
N TYR A 322 -4.08 14.41 -8.00
CA TYR A 322 -5.51 14.58 -7.75
C TYR A 322 -6.16 15.54 -8.75
N GLY A 323 -5.52 16.68 -9.03
CA GLY A 323 -6.01 17.69 -9.98
C GLY A 323 -6.14 17.13 -11.40
N ALA A 324 -5.17 16.32 -11.84
CA ALA A 324 -5.20 15.65 -13.13
C ALA A 324 -6.38 14.67 -13.29
N LEU A 325 -6.82 14.03 -12.21
CA LEU A 325 -7.96 13.11 -12.24
C LEU A 325 -9.31 13.78 -12.00
N SER A 326 -9.35 14.84 -11.18
CA SER A 326 -10.59 15.53 -10.80
C SER A 326 -10.90 16.75 -11.65
N GLY A 327 -9.96 17.20 -12.50
CA GLY A 327 -10.00 18.48 -13.19
C GLY A 327 -9.89 19.70 -12.27
N SER A 328 -9.59 19.49 -10.98
CA SER A 328 -9.55 20.54 -9.95
C SER A 328 -8.14 20.72 -9.40
N TYR A 329 -7.37 21.60 -10.03
CA TYR A 329 -6.02 21.94 -9.59
C TYR A 329 -6.04 22.99 -8.48
N ALA A 330 -5.30 22.72 -7.40
CA ALA A 330 -5.01 23.71 -6.38
C ALA A 330 -3.71 24.45 -6.73
N ASP A 331 -3.72 25.77 -6.64
CA ASP A 331 -2.50 26.57 -6.69
C ASP A 331 -1.88 26.62 -5.29
N LEU A 332 -0.77 25.91 -5.12
CA LEU A 332 -0.01 25.86 -3.87
C LEU A 332 1.13 26.89 -3.84
N SER A 333 1.32 27.68 -4.90
CA SER A 333 2.40 28.65 -4.96
C SER A 333 2.17 29.82 -4.01
N GLY A 334 3.20 30.20 -3.25
CA GLY A 334 3.12 31.27 -2.25
C GLY A 334 2.16 30.98 -1.07
N GLN A 335 1.82 29.71 -0.86
CA GLN A 335 0.94 29.26 0.23
C GLN A 335 1.72 28.74 1.44
N GLU A 336 2.98 29.17 1.64
CA GLU A 336 3.81 28.70 2.77
C GLU A 336 3.18 29.04 4.13
N ASP A 337 2.45 30.15 4.21
CA ASP A 337 1.75 30.63 5.41
C ASP A 337 0.27 30.22 5.45
N ALA A 338 -0.17 29.23 4.66
CA ALA A 338 -1.59 28.86 4.55
C ALA A 338 -2.23 28.38 5.86
N LEU A 339 -1.42 28.02 6.86
CA LEU A 339 -1.89 27.65 8.20
C LEU A 339 -2.10 28.87 9.12
N ASN A 340 -1.67 30.07 8.73
CA ASN A 340 -1.81 31.26 9.54
C ASN A 340 -3.29 31.61 9.80
N GLY A 341 -3.69 31.59 11.07
CA GLY A 341 -5.08 31.80 11.48
C GLY A 341 -6.01 30.60 11.26
N ALA A 342 -5.51 29.48 10.72
CA ALA A 342 -6.28 28.25 10.60
C ALA A 342 -6.62 27.69 12.00
N VAL A 343 -7.82 27.15 12.17
CA VAL A 343 -8.22 26.47 13.41
C VAL A 343 -8.18 24.97 13.19
N ILE A 344 -7.27 24.27 13.88
CA ILE A 344 -7.04 22.84 13.68
C ILE A 344 -7.46 22.08 14.95
N GLY A 345 -8.37 21.12 14.79
CA GLY A 345 -8.71 20.16 15.84
C GLY A 345 -7.71 19.00 15.85
N LEU A 346 -6.91 18.88 16.91
CA LEU A 346 -5.96 17.78 17.11
C LEU A 346 -6.66 16.66 17.90
N LEU A 347 -7.05 15.60 17.21
CA LEU A 347 -7.66 14.43 17.84
C LEU A 347 -6.58 13.60 18.54
N THR A 348 -6.75 13.36 19.84
CA THR A 348 -5.81 12.58 20.67
C THR A 348 -6.46 11.30 21.19
N TYR A 349 -5.73 10.20 21.10
CA TYR A 349 -6.13 8.88 21.58
C TYR A 349 -5.11 8.37 22.61
N ASP A 350 -5.56 7.51 23.52
CA ASP A 350 -4.72 6.99 24.63
C ASP A 350 -3.48 6.21 24.16
N TYR A 351 -3.49 5.71 22.92
CA TYR A 351 -2.36 4.98 22.32
C TYR A 351 -1.38 5.90 21.57
N ASN A 352 -1.66 7.19 21.42
CA ASN A 352 -0.72 8.11 20.80
C ASN A 352 0.48 8.37 21.72
N GLN A 353 1.66 8.53 21.13
CA GLN A 353 2.85 8.92 21.89
C GLN A 353 2.78 10.41 22.22
N GLU A 354 2.86 10.75 23.51
CA GLU A 354 2.71 12.12 24.01
C GLU A 354 3.71 13.10 23.38
N ASP A 355 4.97 12.68 23.22
CA ASP A 355 6.01 13.48 22.58
C ASP A 355 5.68 13.81 21.12
N MET A 356 5.12 12.86 20.36
CA MET A 356 4.74 13.07 18.96
C MET A 356 3.57 14.04 18.83
N ILE A 357 2.58 13.93 19.71
CA ILE A 357 1.44 14.87 19.76
C ILE A 357 1.93 16.27 20.09
N THR A 358 2.84 16.39 21.06
CA THR A 358 3.45 17.67 21.46
C THR A 358 4.24 18.29 20.31
N GLN A 359 5.06 17.51 19.61
CA GLN A 359 5.82 17.97 18.45
C GLN A 359 4.90 18.44 17.31
N LEU A 360 3.85 17.66 16.99
CA LEU A 360 2.88 18.02 15.95
C LEU A 360 2.14 19.31 16.29
N LYS A 361 1.64 19.43 17.53
CA LYS A 361 0.98 20.65 18.00
C LYS A 361 1.91 21.86 17.87
N THR A 362 3.15 21.73 18.34
CA THR A 362 4.15 22.80 18.29
C THR A 362 4.44 23.20 16.84
N ALA A 363 4.58 22.25 15.92
CA ALA A 363 4.81 22.52 14.51
C ALA A 363 3.65 23.29 13.87
N LEU A 364 2.40 22.92 14.19
CA LEU A 364 1.21 23.61 13.68
C LEU A 364 1.07 25.03 14.25
N GLU A 365 1.33 25.22 15.55
CA GLU A 365 1.30 26.54 16.18
C GLU A 365 2.41 27.45 15.64
N HIS A 366 3.61 26.92 15.41
CA HIS A 366 4.70 27.66 14.76
C HIS A 366 4.36 28.05 13.30
N ALA A 367 3.55 27.25 12.61
CA ALA A 367 3.02 27.60 11.29
C ALA A 367 1.84 28.60 11.33
N GLY A 368 1.50 29.13 12.52
CA GLY A 368 0.47 30.15 12.71
C GLY A 368 -0.95 29.61 12.93
N ALA A 369 -1.12 28.29 13.08
CA ALA A 369 -2.42 27.69 13.36
C ALA A 369 -2.83 27.83 14.83
N GLN A 370 -4.12 27.97 15.08
CA GLN A 370 -4.73 27.80 16.40
C GLN A 370 -5.10 26.34 16.60
N VAL A 371 -4.33 25.62 17.42
CA VAL A 371 -4.55 24.19 17.67
C VAL A 371 -5.45 23.98 18.89
N LYS A 372 -6.50 23.18 18.70
CA LYS A 372 -7.42 22.76 19.77
C LYS A 372 -7.34 21.25 19.93
N GLU A 373 -6.85 20.78 21.07
CA GLU A 373 -6.90 19.36 21.40
C GLU A 373 -8.34 18.92 21.63
N LEU A 374 -8.71 17.81 21.02
CA LEU A 374 -10.03 17.22 21.07
C LEU A 374 -9.89 15.74 21.44
N PRO A 375 -10.77 15.20 22.30
CA PRO A 375 -10.75 13.78 22.61
C PRO A 375 -11.00 12.98 21.33
N GLY A 376 -10.29 11.86 21.20
CA GLY A 376 -10.51 10.89 20.16
C GLY A 376 -11.96 10.41 20.14
N ILE A 377 -12.46 10.10 18.95
CA ILE A 377 -13.85 9.67 18.76
C ILE A 377 -13.91 8.17 19.11
N GLN A 378 -14.44 7.83 20.30
CA GLN A 378 -14.44 6.45 20.80
C GLN A 378 -15.54 5.56 20.19
N ASP A 379 -16.57 6.14 19.57
CA ASP A 379 -17.78 5.41 19.11
C ASP A 379 -17.85 5.18 17.59
N VAL A 380 -16.81 5.56 16.82
CA VAL A 380 -16.77 5.30 15.38
C VAL A 380 -16.00 4.01 15.11
N SER A 381 -16.70 2.88 15.19
CA SER A 381 -16.18 1.62 14.67
C SER A 381 -16.33 1.61 13.14
N VAL A 382 -15.20 1.65 12.43
CA VAL A 382 -15.14 1.43 10.99
C VAL A 382 -15.84 0.13 10.60
N GLN A 383 -15.67 -0.94 11.40
CA GLN A 383 -16.39 -2.21 11.22
C GLN A 383 -17.91 -2.04 11.32
N ASN A 384 -18.42 -1.20 12.22
CA ASN A 384 -19.85 -0.93 12.31
C ASN A 384 -20.36 -0.11 11.12
N ILE A 385 -19.58 0.85 10.60
CA ILE A 385 -19.95 1.59 9.39
C ILE A 385 -19.99 0.64 8.18
N ILE A 386 -18.96 -0.19 8.02
CA ILE A 386 -18.87 -1.24 7.00
C ILE A 386 -20.11 -2.15 7.08
N TYR A 387 -20.39 -2.68 8.27
CA TYR A 387 -21.51 -3.58 8.53
C TYR A 387 -22.88 -2.92 8.24
N LEU A 388 -23.09 -1.69 8.72
CA LEU A 388 -24.37 -0.97 8.54
C LEU A 388 -24.60 -0.59 7.08
N THR A 389 -23.55 -0.20 6.36
CA THR A 389 -23.64 0.19 4.95
C THR A 389 -23.89 -1.05 4.08
N PHE A 390 -23.15 -2.14 4.31
CA PHE A 390 -23.39 -3.43 3.67
C PHE A 390 -24.83 -3.93 3.90
N ARG A 391 -25.33 -3.81 5.13
CA ARG A 391 -26.72 -4.17 5.45
C ARG A 391 -27.74 -3.29 4.72
N ARG A 392 -27.44 -2.00 4.52
CA ARG A 392 -28.32 -1.09 3.79
C ARG A 392 -28.36 -1.41 2.30
N ASP A 393 -27.22 -1.73 1.70
CA ASP A 393 -27.10 -2.10 0.29
C ASP A 393 -27.78 -3.45 -0.01
N LEU A 394 -27.78 -4.38 0.96
CA LEU A 394 -28.56 -5.63 0.91
C LEU A 394 -30.08 -5.42 1.02
N VAL A 395 -30.54 -4.36 1.69
CA VAL A 395 -31.99 -4.11 1.87
C VAL A 395 -32.59 -3.41 0.65
N VAL A 396 -31.77 -2.77 -0.20
CA VAL A 396 -32.22 -2.07 -1.42
C VAL A 396 -32.30 -3.02 -2.64
N SER A 397 -31.73 -4.23 -2.56
CA SER A 397 -31.81 -5.22 -3.63
C SER A 397 -32.68 -6.42 -3.23
N SER A 398 -33.84 -6.52 -3.87
CA SER A 398 -34.68 -7.72 -3.85
C SER A 398 -33.89 -8.94 -4.37
N PHE A 399 -33.52 -9.83 -3.43
CA PHE A 399 -33.04 -11.20 -3.56
C PHE A 399 -31.87 -11.50 -4.52
N THR A 400 -30.75 -12.01 -3.99
CA THR A 400 -30.50 -13.45 -3.83
C THR A 400 -29.33 -13.66 -2.88
N THR A 401 -29.56 -14.53 -1.90
CA THR A 401 -28.62 -15.05 -0.92
C THR A 401 -27.25 -15.41 -1.50
N VAL A 402 -26.19 -14.82 -0.96
CA VAL A 402 -24.85 -15.42 -0.97
C VAL A 402 -24.44 -15.63 0.48
N PHE A 403 -24.51 -16.89 0.92
CA PHE A 403 -23.87 -17.31 2.17
C PHE A 403 -22.36 -17.32 1.96
N TYR A 404 -21.60 -16.84 2.95
CA TYR A 404 -20.21 -17.27 3.14
C TYR A 404 -20.04 -17.82 4.55
N CYS A 405 -19.47 -19.02 4.61
CA CYS A 405 -18.79 -19.60 5.76
C CYS A 405 -17.43 -18.93 5.96
#